data_AF-A0A7R9W806-F1
#
_entry.id   AF-A0A7R9W806-F1
#
_cell.length_a   1.000
_cell.length_b   1.000
_cell.length_c   1.000
_cell.angle_alpha   90.00
_cell.angle_beta   90.00
_cell.angle_gamma   90.00
#
_symmetry.space_group_name_H-M   'P 1'
#
loop_
_entity.id
_entity.type
_entity.pdbx_description
1 polymer ?
#
loop_
_entity_poly.entity_id
_entity_poly.type
_entity_poly.pdbx_seq_one_letter_code
_entity_poly.pdbx_strand_id
1 'polypeptide(L)'
;HLAGRETSLNPLGLVEAMIGAMKHSAALQLEAEQPSKEEAQDTYDKVNNYCDTLRHAMHNTFRYGQGTRDMSGPEGYTTEDFVKKVAWRLDRYLKMLEEDVPPPRLTEEPDRTHVRGYEVDHKAMQELFNKYDKDGDGAINYKNFSRMLTKMGVAPTKPAKWEKSPDV
;
A
#
# COMPACT_ATOMS: atom_id res chain seq x y z
N HIS A 1 10.16 18.62 -9.50
CA HIS A 1 11.54 18.61 -8.97
C HIS A 1 12.51 19.50 -9.76
N LEU A 2 13.05 19.11 -10.94
CA LEU A 2 14.04 19.95 -11.67
C LEU A 2 13.54 21.35 -12.05
N ALA A 3 12.23 21.53 -12.21
CA ALA A 3 11.59 22.82 -12.48
C ALA A 3 11.16 23.58 -11.20
N GLY A 4 11.65 23.20 -10.02
CA GLY A 4 11.27 23.82 -8.73
C GLY A 4 9.83 23.55 -8.25
N ARG A 5 9.03 22.85 -9.04
CA ARG A 5 7.66 22.45 -8.67
C ARG A 5 7.68 21.36 -7.59
N GLU A 6 6.78 21.51 -6.63
CA GLU A 6 6.50 20.53 -5.58
C GLU A 6 6.18 19.15 -6.17
N THR A 7 6.45 18.12 -5.36
CA THR A 7 6.20 16.73 -5.73
C THR A 7 5.57 16.00 -4.55
N SER A 8 4.87 14.90 -4.83
CA SER A 8 4.34 14.01 -3.81
C SER A 8 4.55 12.57 -4.28
N LEU A 9 5.82 12.15 -4.28
CA LEU A 9 6.21 10.79 -4.63
C LEU A 9 6.03 9.90 -3.41
N ASN A 10 5.22 8.85 -3.54
CA ASN A 10 5.04 7.84 -2.50
C ASN A 10 6.31 6.98 -2.34
N PRO A 11 7.02 7.06 -1.19
CA PRO A 11 8.25 6.30 -0.99
C PRO A 11 8.01 4.92 -0.36
N LEU A 12 6.76 4.51 -0.10
CA LEU A 12 6.41 3.32 0.68
C LEU A 12 7.14 2.06 0.20
N GLY A 13 7.07 1.75 -1.10
CA GLY A 13 7.72 0.56 -1.67
C GLY A 13 9.25 0.61 -1.59
N LEU A 14 9.84 1.80 -1.75
CA LEU A 14 11.30 1.99 -1.65
C LEU A 14 11.77 1.79 -0.22
N VAL A 15 11.05 2.35 0.76
CA VAL A 15 11.38 2.24 2.18
C VAL A 15 11.19 0.80 2.67
N GLU A 16 10.13 0.10 2.25
CA GLU A 16 9.96 -1.32 2.59
C GLU A 16 11.10 -2.19 2.04
N ALA A 17 11.56 -1.92 0.83
CA ALA A 17 12.74 -2.60 0.27
C ALA A 17 14.01 -2.33 1.10
N MET A 18 14.24 -1.08 1.50
CA MET A 18 15.37 -0.72 2.37
C MET A 18 15.28 -1.39 3.74
N ILE A 19 14.11 -1.40 4.37
CA ILE A 19 13.89 -2.09 5.64
C ILE A 19 14.20 -3.59 5.50
N GLY A 20 13.68 -4.23 4.45
CA GLY A 20 13.96 -5.64 4.18
C GLY A 20 15.46 -5.91 4.05
N ALA A 21 16.18 -5.08 3.28
CA ALA A 21 17.62 -5.20 3.11
C ALA A 21 18.39 -5.01 4.43
N MET A 22 18.02 -4.01 5.24
CA MET A 22 18.67 -3.76 6.54
C MET A 22 18.46 -4.90 7.52
N LYS A 23 17.22 -5.39 7.68
CA LYS A 23 16.91 -6.52 8.58
C LYS A 23 17.64 -7.78 8.14
N HIS A 24 17.71 -8.05 6.84
CA HIS A 24 18.44 -9.20 6.32
C HIS A 24 19.95 -9.09 6.53
N SER A 25 20.54 -7.91 6.28
CA SER A 25 21.96 -7.66 6.52
C SER A 25 22.34 -7.90 7.98
N ALA A 26 21.52 -7.42 8.92
CA ALA A 26 21.75 -7.65 10.35
C ALA A 26 21.65 -9.13 10.72
N ALA A 27 20.72 -9.88 10.10
CA ALA A 27 20.61 -11.32 10.31
C ALA A 27 21.87 -12.08 9.84
N LEU A 28 22.39 -11.74 8.65
CA LEU A 28 23.62 -12.34 8.13
C LEU A 28 24.84 -12.06 9.02
N GLN A 29 24.95 -10.85 9.55
CA GLN A 29 26.03 -10.50 10.48
C GLN A 29 25.95 -11.32 11.76
N LEU A 30 24.75 -11.45 12.35
CA LEU A 30 24.52 -12.28 13.54
C LEU A 30 24.89 -13.76 13.30
N GLU A 31 24.59 -14.29 12.11
CA GLU A 31 24.93 -15.66 11.74
C GLU A 31 26.44 -15.88 11.59
N ALA A 32 27.17 -14.89 11.05
CA ALA A 32 28.59 -14.98 10.74
C ALA A 32 29.52 -14.88 11.97
N GLU A 33 29.14 -14.15 13.02
CA GLU A 33 30.03 -13.77 14.14
C GLU A 33 30.12 -14.78 15.31
N GLN A 34 29.93 -16.09 15.08
CA GLN A 34 30.05 -17.10 16.17
C GLN A 34 31.53 -17.26 16.60
N PRO A 35 32.06 -16.47 17.56
CA PRO A 35 31.73 -16.54 19.00
C PRO A 35 31.57 -15.17 19.74
N SER A 36 31.52 -14.02 19.04
CA SER A 36 31.32 -12.66 19.62
C SER A 36 29.85 -12.21 19.63
N LYS A 37 28.94 -13.13 20.00
CA LYS A 37 27.49 -12.98 19.82
C LYS A 37 26.84 -11.76 20.47
N GLU A 38 27.41 -11.19 21.52
CA GLU A 38 26.73 -10.14 22.29
C GLU A 38 26.58 -8.83 21.50
N GLU A 39 27.66 -8.39 20.84
CA GLU A 39 27.64 -7.16 20.02
C GLU A 39 26.82 -7.34 18.73
N ALA A 40 26.93 -8.50 18.09
CA ALA A 40 26.15 -8.85 16.90
C ALA A 40 24.65 -8.94 17.22
N GLN A 41 24.28 -9.51 18.37
CA GLN A 41 22.90 -9.63 18.83
C GLN A 41 22.32 -8.25 19.18
N ASP A 42 23.06 -7.43 19.92
CA ASP A 42 22.65 -6.06 20.24
C ASP A 42 22.43 -5.22 18.96
N THR A 43 23.34 -5.36 17.98
CA THR A 43 23.18 -4.71 16.66
C THR A 43 21.93 -5.21 15.95
N TYR A 44 21.71 -6.52 15.90
CA TYR A 44 20.52 -7.13 15.31
C TYR A 44 19.24 -6.58 15.95
N ASP A 45 19.15 -6.57 17.27
CA ASP A 45 17.98 -6.11 18.00
C ASP A 45 17.71 -4.62 17.76
N LYS A 46 18.75 -3.79 17.77
CA LYS A 46 18.65 -2.34 17.46
C LYS A 46 18.17 -2.09 16.04
N VAL A 47 18.70 -2.80 15.05
CA VAL A 47 18.30 -2.65 13.63
C VAL A 47 16.84 -3.07 13.44
N ASN A 48 16.43 -4.21 14.02
CA ASN A 48 15.05 -4.68 13.92
C ASN A 48 14.08 -3.71 14.58
N ASN A 49 14.38 -3.26 15.81
CA ASN A 49 13.56 -2.29 16.52
C ASN A 49 13.41 -0.97 15.76
N TYR A 50 14.52 -0.42 15.24
CA TYR A 50 14.48 0.79 14.41
C TYR A 50 13.63 0.60 13.16
N CYS A 51 13.83 -0.50 12.43
CA CYS A 51 13.10 -0.80 11.20
C CYS A 51 11.59 -0.95 11.44
N ASP A 52 11.21 -1.66 12.50
CA ASP A 52 9.80 -1.87 12.83
C ASP A 52 9.15 -0.57 13.32
N THR A 53 9.88 0.27 14.05
CA THR A 53 9.43 1.61 14.45
C THR A 53 9.29 2.55 13.25
N LEU A 54 10.23 2.51 12.30
CA LEU A 54 10.16 3.29 11.05
C LEU A 54 8.95 2.89 10.20
N ARG A 55 8.72 1.58 10.04
CA ARG A 55 7.52 1.06 9.36
C ARG A 55 6.26 1.56 10.06
N HIS A 56 6.21 1.51 11.39
CA HIS A 56 5.07 1.97 12.16
C HIS A 56 4.82 3.47 12.00
N ALA A 57 5.87 4.30 12.10
CA ALA A 57 5.82 5.75 11.89
C ALA A 57 5.33 6.13 10.48
N MET A 58 5.81 5.42 9.46
CA MET A 58 5.42 5.61 8.08
C MET A 58 3.94 5.23 7.85
N HIS A 59 3.53 4.03 8.27
CA HIS A 59 2.15 3.57 8.13
C HIS A 59 1.15 4.46 8.87
N ASN A 60 1.48 4.87 10.09
CA ASN A 60 0.63 5.79 10.81
C ASN A 60 0.56 7.13 10.05
N THR A 61 1.63 7.60 9.40
CA THR A 61 1.59 8.87 8.65
C THR A 61 0.53 8.86 7.57
N PHE A 62 0.42 7.75 6.83
CA PHE A 62 -0.71 7.54 5.92
C PHE A 62 -2.06 7.47 6.63
N ARG A 63 -2.15 6.76 7.77
CA ARG A 63 -3.43 6.58 8.49
C ARG A 63 -4.02 7.88 9.02
N TYR A 64 -3.21 8.88 9.40
CA TYR A 64 -3.74 10.20 9.78
C TYR A 64 -4.07 11.10 8.58
N GLY A 65 -4.08 10.57 7.34
CA GLY A 65 -4.26 11.37 6.12
C GLY A 65 -3.09 12.29 5.81
N GLN A 66 -1.93 12.06 6.44
CA GLN A 66 -0.70 12.85 6.26
C GLN A 66 0.28 12.15 5.31
N GLY A 67 -0.22 11.21 4.51
CA GLY A 67 0.53 10.50 3.48
C GLY A 67 0.73 11.34 2.22
N THR A 68 1.34 10.75 1.21
CA THR A 68 1.45 11.36 -0.12
C THR A 68 0.09 11.40 -0.83
N ARG A 69 -0.05 12.31 -1.80
CA ARG A 69 -1.33 12.70 -2.40
C ARG A 69 -2.04 11.56 -3.14
N ASP A 70 -1.29 10.59 -3.64
CA ASP A 70 -1.83 9.38 -4.27
C ASP A 70 -2.61 8.48 -3.30
N MET A 71 -2.27 8.51 -2.01
CA MET A 71 -2.91 7.68 -0.98
C MET A 71 -3.78 8.48 -0.01
N SER A 72 -3.53 9.78 0.14
CA SER A 72 -4.21 10.66 1.08
C SER A 72 -5.05 11.76 0.40
N GLY A 73 -5.16 11.72 -0.93
CA GLY A 73 -5.93 12.69 -1.71
C GLY A 73 -5.25 14.04 -1.87
N PRO A 74 -5.99 15.08 -2.32
CA PRO A 74 -5.42 16.39 -2.65
C PRO A 74 -4.70 17.09 -1.49
N GLU A 75 -5.20 16.88 -0.26
CA GLU A 75 -4.63 17.42 0.99
C GLU A 75 -3.41 16.64 1.49
N GLY A 76 -3.02 15.57 0.78
CA GLY A 76 -1.81 14.81 1.08
C GLY A 76 -0.54 15.66 0.99
N TYR A 77 0.45 15.27 1.75
CA TYR A 77 1.71 15.99 1.89
C TYR A 77 2.56 15.93 0.62
N THR A 78 3.44 16.91 0.48
CA THR A 78 4.58 16.84 -0.45
C THR A 78 5.52 15.71 -0.04
N THR A 79 6.41 15.29 -0.94
CA THR A 79 7.45 14.30 -0.65
C THR A 79 8.27 14.74 0.56
N GLU A 80 8.67 16.01 0.58
CA GLU A 80 9.51 16.60 1.61
C GLU A 80 8.78 16.69 2.96
N ASP A 81 7.52 17.10 2.98
CA ASP A 81 6.76 17.23 4.23
C ASP A 81 6.33 15.86 4.78
N PHE A 82 6.06 14.89 3.90
CA PHE A 82 5.86 13.50 4.29
C PHE A 82 7.11 12.95 5.00
N VAL A 83 8.30 13.10 4.40
CA VAL A 83 9.55 12.65 5.01
C VAL A 83 9.80 13.33 6.36
N LYS A 84 9.61 14.65 6.45
CA LYS A 84 9.73 15.39 7.72
C LYS A 84 8.75 14.86 8.78
N LYS A 85 7.50 14.58 8.40
CA LYS A 85 6.49 14.07 9.34
C LYS A 85 6.82 12.67 9.83
N VAL A 86 7.26 11.77 8.94
CA VAL A 86 7.71 10.42 9.31
C VAL A 86 8.91 10.50 10.26
N ALA A 87 9.90 11.35 9.96
CA ALA A 87 11.06 11.55 10.83
C ALA A 87 10.67 12.06 12.22
N TRP A 88 9.76 13.03 12.30
CA TRP A 88 9.21 13.54 13.56
C TRP A 88 8.52 12.44 14.38
N ARG A 89 7.75 11.55 13.74
CA ARG A 89 7.10 10.42 14.45
C ARG A 89 8.06 9.35 14.87
N LEU A 90 9.02 9.01 14.01
CA LEU A 90 10.04 8.02 14.32
C LEU A 90 10.82 8.42 15.57
N ASP A 91 11.27 9.68 15.66
CA ASP A 91 11.96 10.20 16.84
C ASP A 91 11.11 10.06 18.12
N ARG A 92 9.81 10.39 18.02
CA ARG A 92 8.87 10.23 19.13
C ARG A 92 8.66 8.78 19.54
N TYR A 93 8.44 7.89 18.59
CA TYR A 93 8.18 6.47 18.85
C TYR A 93 9.41 5.77 19.44
N LEU A 94 10.61 6.11 18.98
CA LEU A 94 11.86 5.61 19.58
C LEU A 94 12.04 6.07 21.03
N LYS A 95 11.43 7.21 21.41
CA LYS A 95 11.37 7.73 22.78
C LYS A 95 10.15 7.22 23.57
N MET A 96 9.41 6.25 23.02
CA MET A 96 8.18 5.70 23.61
C MET A 96 7.12 6.77 23.91
N LEU A 97 7.08 7.84 23.10
CA LEU A 97 6.06 8.88 23.22
C LEU A 97 4.82 8.46 22.43
N GLU A 98 3.68 8.39 23.13
CA GLU A 98 2.40 8.07 22.52
C GLU A 98 1.85 9.23 21.67
N GLU A 99 0.93 8.91 20.76
CA GLU A 99 0.16 9.92 20.04
C GLU A 99 -1.01 10.37 20.91
N ASP A 100 -1.31 11.67 20.91
CA ASP A 100 -2.43 12.22 21.71
C ASP A 100 -3.78 11.65 21.26
N VAL A 101 -3.89 11.32 19.97
CA VAL A 101 -5.06 10.70 19.36
C VAL A 101 -4.58 9.47 18.62
N PRO A 102 -5.16 8.27 18.83
CA PRO A 102 -4.74 7.07 18.11
C PRO A 102 -5.02 7.18 16.60
N PRO A 103 -4.19 6.53 15.76
CA PRO A 103 -4.39 6.58 14.32
C PRO A 103 -5.73 5.92 13.95
N PRO A 104 -6.53 6.51 13.05
CA PRO A 104 -7.81 5.93 12.67
C PRO A 104 -7.59 4.60 11.94
N ARG A 105 -8.62 3.76 11.93
CA ARG A 105 -8.67 2.58 11.06
C ARG A 105 -9.20 3.03 9.70
N LEU A 106 -8.43 2.79 8.65
CA LEU A 106 -8.89 3.00 7.29
C LEU A 106 -9.78 1.82 6.92
N THR A 107 -11.04 2.09 6.57
CA THR A 107 -12.04 1.06 6.20
C THR A 107 -12.20 0.92 4.69
N GLU A 108 -11.72 1.90 3.94
CA GLU A 108 -11.84 1.96 2.48
C GLU A 108 -10.45 2.01 1.86
N GLU A 109 -10.34 1.44 0.66
CA GLU A 109 -9.13 1.62 -0.17
C GLU A 109 -9.02 3.09 -0.59
N PRO A 110 -7.79 3.63 -0.72
CA PRO A 110 -7.59 4.95 -1.30
C PRO A 110 -8.20 5.03 -2.70
N ASP A 111 -8.84 6.14 -3.02
CA ASP A 111 -9.39 6.35 -4.35
C ASP A 111 -8.27 6.32 -5.39
N ARG A 112 -8.35 5.36 -6.31
CA ARG A 112 -7.37 5.14 -7.38
C ARG A 112 -7.28 6.30 -8.36
N THR A 113 -8.28 7.18 -8.40
CA THR A 113 -8.23 8.41 -9.22
C THR A 113 -7.11 9.36 -8.78
N HIS A 114 -6.63 9.27 -7.54
CA HIS A 114 -5.49 10.05 -7.07
C HIS A 114 -4.14 9.50 -7.52
N VAL A 115 -4.09 8.28 -8.04
CA VAL A 115 -2.83 7.66 -8.52
C VAL A 115 -2.30 8.46 -9.70
N ARG A 116 -1.03 8.83 -9.62
CA ARG A 116 -0.37 9.63 -10.66
C ARG A 116 -0.42 8.91 -12.01
N GLY A 117 -0.94 9.59 -13.03
CA GLY A 117 -1.07 9.06 -14.39
C GLY A 117 -2.25 8.11 -14.59
N TYR A 118 -3.11 7.95 -13.58
CA TYR A 118 -4.37 7.25 -13.70
C TYR A 118 -5.47 8.23 -14.11
N GLU A 119 -5.68 8.37 -15.42
CA GLU A 119 -6.76 9.19 -15.97
C GLU A 119 -7.85 8.28 -16.53
N VAL A 120 -9.08 8.44 -16.01
CA VAL A 120 -10.23 7.67 -16.48
C VAL A 120 -10.82 8.34 -17.71
N ASP A 121 -10.86 7.64 -18.84
CA ASP A 121 -11.62 8.08 -20.01
C ASP A 121 -13.11 7.91 -19.72
N HIS A 122 -13.73 8.98 -19.22
CA HIS A 122 -15.14 9.02 -18.89
C HIS A 122 -16.05 8.76 -20.10
N LYS A 123 -15.61 9.10 -21.32
CA LYS A 123 -16.38 8.84 -22.54
C LYS A 123 -16.38 7.35 -22.85
N ALA A 124 -15.21 6.70 -22.83
CA ALA A 124 -15.13 5.25 -23.01
C ALA A 124 -15.88 4.50 -21.90
N MET A 125 -15.83 4.98 -20.65
CA MET A 125 -16.61 4.44 -19.54
C MET A 125 -18.12 4.56 -19.78
N GLN A 126 -18.58 5.71 -20.29
CA GLN A 126 -19.99 5.90 -20.63
C GLN A 126 -20.43 5.02 -21.80
N GLU A 127 -19.60 4.86 -22.83
CA GLU A 127 -19.86 3.93 -23.94
C GLU A 127 -19.93 2.48 -23.46
N LEU A 128 -19.05 2.08 -22.53
CA LEU A 128 -19.07 0.77 -21.90
C LEU A 128 -20.35 0.58 -21.08
N PHE A 129 -20.74 1.59 -20.30
CA PHE A 129 -21.98 1.58 -19.53
C PHE A 129 -23.20 1.36 -20.44
N ASN A 130 -23.36 2.20 -21.47
CA ASN A 130 -24.47 2.15 -22.43
C ASN A 130 -24.52 0.83 -23.21
N LYS A 131 -23.38 0.14 -23.39
CA LYS A 131 -23.32 -1.17 -24.05
C LYS A 131 -23.97 -2.28 -23.21
N TYR A 132 -23.95 -2.16 -21.89
CA TYR A 132 -24.45 -3.19 -20.98
C TYR A 132 -25.79 -2.83 -20.32
N ASP A 133 -26.09 -1.54 -20.13
CA ASP A 133 -27.42 -1.01 -19.84
C ASP A 133 -28.29 -1.04 -21.11
N LYS A 134 -29.02 -2.15 -21.29
CA LYS A 134 -29.83 -2.39 -22.50
C LYS A 134 -31.21 -1.76 -22.43
N ASP A 135 -31.68 -1.58 -21.20
CA ASP A 135 -32.95 -0.99 -20.82
C ASP A 135 -32.88 0.54 -21.01
N GLY A 136 -31.69 1.12 -20.91
CA GLY A 136 -31.46 2.56 -21.00
C GLY A 136 -32.05 3.30 -19.80
N ASP A 137 -32.26 2.59 -18.69
CA ASP A 137 -32.83 3.15 -17.45
C ASP A 137 -31.77 3.83 -16.58
N GLY A 138 -30.50 3.81 -17.03
CA GLY A 138 -29.38 4.36 -16.29
C GLY A 138 -28.93 3.46 -15.14
N ALA A 139 -29.35 2.20 -15.08
CA ALA A 139 -29.00 1.25 -14.03
C ALA A 139 -28.53 -0.10 -14.58
N ILE A 140 -27.38 -0.58 -14.08
CA ILE A 140 -26.91 -1.94 -14.37
C ILE A 140 -27.51 -2.90 -13.34
N ASN A 141 -28.58 -3.59 -13.70
CA ASN A 141 -29.14 -4.68 -12.90
C ASN A 141 -28.21 -5.92 -12.86
N TYR A 142 -28.50 -6.88 -11.96
CA TYR A 142 -27.68 -8.08 -11.76
C TYR A 142 -27.44 -8.88 -13.05
N LYS A 143 -28.44 -8.98 -13.94
CA LYS A 143 -28.31 -9.71 -15.20
C LYS A 143 -27.35 -9.01 -16.16
N ASN A 144 -27.43 -7.68 -16.25
CA ASN A 144 -26.52 -6.86 -17.04
C ASN A 144 -25.09 -6.95 -16.49
N PHE A 145 -24.93 -6.88 -15.15
CA PHE A 145 -23.65 -7.02 -14.45
C PHE A 145 -22.99 -8.40 -14.65
N SER A 146 -23.75 -9.49 -14.45
CA SER A 146 -23.26 -10.86 -14.63
C SER A 146 -22.78 -11.10 -16.07
N ARG A 147 -23.55 -10.60 -17.06
CA ARG A 147 -23.16 -10.65 -18.47
C ARG A 147 -21.89 -9.85 -18.73
N MET A 148 -21.75 -8.67 -18.12
CA MET A 148 -20.56 -7.82 -18.25
C MET A 148 -19.30 -8.54 -17.74
N LEU A 149 -19.31 -9.03 -16.51
CA LEU A 149 -18.15 -9.73 -15.93
C LEU A 149 -17.78 -11.01 -16.69
N THR A 150 -18.79 -11.78 -17.14
CA THR A 150 -18.56 -13.00 -17.92
C THR A 150 -17.91 -12.69 -19.25
N LYS A 151 -18.39 -11.65 -19.95
CA LYS A 151 -17.84 -11.23 -21.24
C LYS A 151 -16.43 -10.64 -21.13
N MET A 152 -16.10 -10.03 -19.99
CA MET A 152 -14.75 -9.54 -19.67
C MET A 152 -13.82 -10.65 -19.17
N GLY A 153 -14.31 -11.87 -18.94
CA GLY A 153 -13.49 -12.99 -18.45
C GLY A 153 -13.06 -12.87 -17.00
N VAL A 154 -13.71 -12.00 -16.22
CA VAL A 154 -13.41 -11.74 -14.79
C VAL A 154 -14.52 -12.23 -13.86
N ALA A 155 -15.51 -12.95 -14.38
CA ALA A 155 -16.54 -13.55 -13.57
C ALA A 155 -15.95 -14.63 -12.65
N PRO A 156 -16.31 -14.66 -11.36
CA PRO A 156 -15.88 -15.73 -10.45
C PRO A 156 -16.34 -17.10 -10.95
N THR A 157 -15.42 -18.04 -11.08
CA THR A 157 -15.70 -19.42 -11.48
C THR A 157 -15.68 -20.37 -10.27
N LYS A 158 -16.45 -21.45 -10.36
CA LYS A 158 -16.37 -22.52 -9.35
C LYS A 158 -15.03 -23.25 -9.51
N PRO A 159 -14.39 -23.69 -8.41
CA PRO A 159 -13.22 -24.55 -8.51
C PRO A 159 -13.59 -25.81 -9.30
N ALA A 160 -12.69 -26.24 -10.21
CA ALA A 160 -12.89 -27.44 -11.00
C ALA A 160 -13.03 -28.66 -10.07
N LYS A 161 -14.14 -29.40 -10.21
CA LYS A 161 -14.27 -30.71 -9.56
C LYS A 161 -13.35 -31.68 -10.30
N TRP A 162 -12.26 -32.08 -9.67
CA TRP A 162 -11.47 -33.21 -10.15
C TRP A 162 -12.24 -34.49 -9.83
N GLU A 163 -13.01 -35.00 -10.79
CA GLU A 163 -13.49 -36.38 -10.74
C GLU A 163 -12.31 -37.27 -11.14
N LYS A 164 -11.78 -38.05 -10.20
CA LYS A 164 -10.86 -39.15 -10.52
C LYS A 164 -11.63 -40.12 -11.40
N SER A 165 -11.35 -40.15 -12.69
CA SER A 165 -11.67 -41.32 -13.51
C SER A 165 -10.97 -42.52 -12.86
N PRO A 166 -11.66 -43.66 -12.62
CA PRO A 166 -10.97 -44.87 -12.23
C PRO A 166 -10.02 -45.25 -13.36
N ASP A 167 -8.74 -45.43 -13.03
CA ASP A 167 -7.76 -46.01 -13.93
C ASP A 167 -8.31 -47.37 -14.41
N VAL A 168 -8.57 -47.47 -15.72
CA VAL A 168 -8.83 -48.75 -16.41
C VAL A 168 -7.52 -49.35 -16.89
#